data_AF-G4TX56-F1
#
_entry.id   AF-G4TX56-F1
#
_cell.length_a   1.000
_cell.length_b   1.000
_cell.length_c   1.000
_cell.angle_alpha   90.00
_cell.angle_beta   90.00
_cell.angle_gamma   90.00
#
_symmetry.space_group_name_H-M   'P 1'
#
loop_
_entity.id
_entity.type
_entity.pdbx_description
1 polymer ?
#
loop_
_entity_poly.entity_id
_entity_poly.type
_entity_poly.pdbx_seq_one_letter_code
_entity_poly.pdbx_strand_id
1 'polypeptide(L)'
;MRASFFAVLFTASALLASATPVPVPVPDPTRMPQTHREWADHHYSQHSQYMRLSNQHRDAAKAATKKATRAKNHRDFNAYREHRAAAAHHQEKSARYKSVANEHLDQARQHEWHPRPDEHWSPIRQHRRSIDELD
;
A
#
# COMPACT_ATOMS: atom_id res chain seq x y z
N MET A 1 -10.84 -42.02 -24.17
CA MET A 1 -11.24 -40.72 -23.56
C MET A 1 -10.53 -40.46 -22.22
N ARG A 2 -9.20 -40.53 -22.13
CA ARG A 2 -8.48 -40.26 -20.86
C ARG A 2 -7.28 -39.31 -21.00
N ALA A 3 -6.73 -39.13 -22.20
CA ALA A 3 -5.61 -38.22 -22.45
C ALA A 3 -6.00 -36.73 -22.45
N SER A 4 -7.24 -36.41 -22.80
CA SER A 4 -7.72 -35.02 -22.94
C SER A 4 -7.88 -34.29 -21.60
N PHE A 5 -8.04 -35.04 -20.49
CA PHE A 5 -8.25 -34.47 -19.16
C PHE A 5 -6.95 -33.94 -18.54
N PHE A 6 -5.81 -34.60 -18.83
CA PHE A 6 -4.50 -34.20 -18.31
C PHE A 6 -3.95 -32.94 -18.99
N ALA A 7 -4.27 -32.72 -20.27
CA ALA A 7 -3.84 -31.52 -21.00
C ALA A 7 -4.47 -30.23 -20.44
N VAL A 8 -5.73 -30.31 -19.98
CA VAL A 8 -6.43 -29.19 -19.33
C VAL A 8 -5.88 -28.91 -17.93
N LEU A 9 -5.50 -29.96 -17.19
CA LEU A 9 -4.88 -29.79 -15.87
C LEU A 9 -3.50 -29.13 -15.95
N PHE A 10 -2.67 -29.49 -16.94
CA PHE A 10 -1.36 -28.86 -17.14
C PHE A 10 -1.45 -27.39 -17.55
N THR A 11 -2.43 -27.03 -18.38
CA THR A 11 -2.63 -25.62 -18.78
C THR A 11 -3.15 -24.76 -17.63
N ALA A 12 -3.97 -25.32 -16.73
CA ALA A 12 -4.38 -24.62 -15.51
C ALA A 12 -3.20 -24.38 -14.55
N SER A 13 -2.28 -25.33 -14.39
CA SER A 13 -1.08 -25.17 -13.54
C SER A 13 -0.14 -24.07 -14.05
N ALA A 14 0.00 -23.91 -15.38
CA ALA A 14 0.81 -22.85 -15.97
C ALA A 14 0.25 -21.45 -15.70
N LEU A 15 -1.09 -21.30 -15.67
CA LEU A 15 -1.76 -20.03 -15.34
C LEU A 15 -1.71 -19.68 -13.84
N LEU A 16 -1.62 -20.69 -12.96
CA LEU A 16 -1.40 -20.48 -11.53
C LEU A 16 0.07 -20.17 -11.19
N ALA A 17 1.03 -20.69 -11.97
CA ALA A 17 2.45 -20.39 -11.78
C ALA A 17 2.85 -18.95 -12.18
N SER A 18 2.07 -18.27 -13.04
CA SER A 18 2.30 -16.85 -13.37
C SER A 18 1.73 -15.87 -12.34
N ALA A 19 1.02 -16.37 -11.31
CA ALA A 19 0.52 -15.57 -10.19
C ALA A 19 1.50 -15.55 -9.01
N THR A 20 2.78 -15.88 -9.23
CA THR A 20 3.82 -15.56 -8.25
C THR A 20 3.73 -14.06 -7.99
N PRO A 21 3.58 -13.60 -6.73
CA PRO A 21 3.69 -12.19 -6.44
C PRO A 21 5.02 -11.74 -7.02
N VAL A 22 4.99 -10.75 -7.92
CA VAL A 22 6.20 -10.09 -8.40
C VAL A 22 7.05 -9.86 -7.16
N PRO A 23 8.27 -10.40 -7.08
CA PRO A 23 9.12 -10.16 -5.93
C PRO A 23 9.21 -8.65 -5.81
N VAL A 24 8.53 -8.11 -4.80
CA VAL A 24 8.65 -6.70 -4.47
C VAL A 24 10.11 -6.61 -4.08
N PRO A 25 10.96 -5.90 -4.86
CA PRO A 25 12.37 -5.83 -4.56
C PRO A 25 12.49 -5.40 -3.11
N VAL A 26 13.02 -6.29 -2.27
CA VAL A 26 13.34 -5.95 -0.90
C VAL A 26 14.35 -4.81 -1.03
N PRO A 27 14.02 -3.59 -0.57
CA PRO A 27 14.95 -2.48 -0.67
C PRO A 27 16.22 -2.91 0.05
N ASP A 28 17.33 -2.97 -0.69
CA ASP A 28 18.64 -3.19 -0.09
C ASP A 28 18.85 -2.06 0.92
N PRO A 29 18.99 -2.35 2.23
CA PRO A 29 19.15 -1.32 3.25
C PRO A 29 20.42 -0.48 3.05
N THR A 30 21.35 -0.91 2.17
CA THR A 30 22.51 -0.12 1.77
C THR A 30 22.23 0.87 0.62
N ARG A 31 21.07 0.76 -0.06
CA ARG A 31 20.59 1.68 -1.12
C ARG A 31 19.58 2.70 -0.60
N MET A 32 19.79 3.18 0.62
CA MET A 32 19.04 4.35 1.10
C MET A 32 19.40 5.56 0.24
N PRO A 33 18.43 6.45 -0.09
CA PRO A 33 18.71 7.68 -0.81
C PRO A 33 19.81 8.49 -0.09
N GLN A 34 20.77 9.03 -0.83
CA GLN A 34 21.94 9.74 -0.28
C GLN A 34 21.89 11.25 -0.52
N THR A 35 21.04 11.69 -1.46
CA THR A 35 20.84 13.11 -1.79
C THR A 35 19.40 13.54 -1.53
N HIS A 36 19.17 14.84 -1.35
CA HIS A 36 17.83 15.42 -1.25
C HIS A 36 16.95 15.04 -2.44
N ARG A 37 17.51 15.02 -3.65
CA ARG A 37 16.79 14.64 -4.86
C ARG A 37 16.32 13.18 -4.81
N GLU A 38 17.20 12.26 -4.44
CA GLU A 38 16.84 10.85 -4.33
C GLU A 38 15.82 10.62 -3.20
N TRP A 39 15.88 11.39 -2.11
CA TRP A 39 14.86 11.36 -1.05
C TRP A 39 13.50 11.87 -1.53
N ALA A 40 13.46 12.96 -2.31
CA ALA A 40 12.24 13.43 -2.93
C ALA A 40 11.62 12.36 -3.84
N ASP A 41 12.44 11.75 -4.73
CA ASP A 41 12.00 10.68 -5.62
C ASP A 41 11.50 9.45 -4.85
N HIS A 42 12.19 9.08 -3.77
CA HIS A 42 11.76 8.00 -2.88
C HIS A 42 10.38 8.29 -2.27
N HIS A 43 10.18 9.49 -1.74
CA HIS A 43 8.90 9.89 -1.14
C HIS A 43 7.77 10.00 -2.17
N TYR A 44 8.04 10.45 -3.40
CA TYR A 44 7.06 10.40 -4.50
C TYR A 44 6.66 8.97 -4.87
N SER A 45 7.62 8.05 -4.88
CA SER A 45 7.36 6.62 -5.08
C SER A 45 6.47 6.06 -3.97
N GLN A 46 6.79 6.35 -2.70
CA GLN A 46 5.97 5.96 -1.54
C GLN A 46 4.55 6.55 -1.61
N HIS A 47 4.41 7.84 -1.92
CA HIS A 47 3.11 8.48 -2.14
C HIS A 47 2.26 7.71 -3.16
N SER A 48 2.85 7.41 -4.32
CA SER A 48 2.18 6.68 -5.40
C SER A 48 1.78 5.26 -4.99
N GLN A 49 2.63 4.58 -4.22
CA GLN A 49 2.33 3.24 -3.68
C GLN A 49 1.15 3.30 -2.70
N TYR A 50 1.17 4.21 -1.74
CA TYR A 50 0.10 4.33 -0.75
C TYR A 50 -1.21 4.83 -1.35
N MET A 51 -1.18 5.70 -2.37
CA MET A 51 -2.38 6.05 -3.13
C MET A 51 -2.99 4.83 -3.83
N ARG A 52 -2.16 3.94 -4.38
CA ARG A 52 -2.63 2.68 -4.99
C ARG A 52 -3.30 1.78 -3.96
N LEU A 53 -2.69 1.59 -2.79
CA LEU A 53 -3.26 0.83 -1.67
C LEU A 53 -4.57 1.45 -1.17
N SER A 54 -4.63 2.78 -1.04
CA SER A 54 -5.84 3.50 -0.67
C SER A 54 -6.98 3.23 -1.65
N ASN A 55 -6.69 3.26 -2.96
CA ASN A 55 -7.67 2.98 -4.00
C ASN A 55 -8.15 1.52 -3.98
N GLN A 56 -7.24 0.55 -3.80
CA GLN A 56 -7.60 -0.86 -3.66
C GLN A 56 -8.57 -1.08 -2.50
N HIS A 57 -8.31 -0.46 -1.34
CA HIS A 57 -9.21 -0.54 -0.19
C HIS A 57 -10.53 0.19 -0.41
N ARG A 58 -10.53 1.33 -1.10
CA ARG A 58 -11.77 2.00 -1.50
C ARG A 58 -12.64 1.11 -2.38
N ASP A 59 -12.04 0.40 -3.32
CA ASP A 59 -12.77 -0.47 -4.24
C ASP A 59 -13.24 -1.76 -3.54
N ALA A 60 -12.44 -2.31 -2.61
CA ALA A 60 -12.86 -3.39 -1.72
C ALA A 60 -14.04 -2.98 -0.83
N ALA A 61 -14.05 -1.76 -0.30
CA ALA A 61 -15.19 -1.23 0.46
C ALA A 61 -16.47 -1.18 -0.39
N LYS A 62 -16.38 -0.67 -1.63
CA LYS A 62 -17.52 -0.67 -2.57
C LYS A 62 -18.03 -2.08 -2.85
N ALA A 63 -17.13 -3.04 -3.06
CA ALA A 63 -17.50 -4.43 -3.29
C ALA A 63 -18.20 -5.04 -2.06
N ALA A 64 -17.69 -4.79 -0.86
CA ALA A 64 -18.31 -5.22 0.39
C ALA A 64 -19.69 -4.58 0.60
N THR A 65 -19.86 -3.29 0.28
CA THR A 65 -21.17 -2.62 0.30
C THR A 65 -22.16 -3.29 -0.64
N LYS A 66 -21.75 -3.61 -1.88
CA LYS A 66 -22.60 -4.33 -2.84
C LYS A 66 -23.03 -5.70 -2.30
N LYS A 67 -22.11 -6.45 -1.69
CA LYS A 67 -22.43 -7.75 -1.05
C LYS A 67 -23.38 -7.58 0.13
N ALA A 68 -23.20 -6.55 0.96
CA ALA A 68 -24.11 -6.24 2.06
C ALA A 68 -25.53 -5.94 1.54
N THR A 69 -25.68 -5.12 0.49
CA THR A 69 -26.98 -4.84 -0.11
C THR A 69 -27.65 -6.12 -0.62
N ARG A 70 -26.89 -7.01 -1.27
CA ARG A 70 -27.43 -8.32 -1.71
C ARG A 70 -27.89 -9.17 -0.52
N ALA A 71 -27.06 -9.32 0.51
CA ALA A 71 -27.41 -10.07 1.72
C ALA A 71 -28.68 -9.53 2.39
N LYS A 72 -28.80 -8.19 2.48
CA LYS A 72 -30.01 -7.53 2.97
C LYS A 72 -31.25 -7.89 2.14
N ASN A 73 -31.14 -7.88 0.81
CA ASN A 73 -32.26 -8.22 -0.08
C ASN A 73 -32.66 -9.69 0.04
N HIS A 74 -31.72 -10.59 0.33
CA HIS A 74 -31.98 -12.00 0.63
C HIS A 74 -32.38 -12.27 2.08
N ARG A 75 -32.56 -11.23 2.91
CA ARG A 75 -32.87 -11.33 4.35
C ARG A 75 -31.82 -12.11 5.18
N ASP A 76 -30.59 -12.22 4.67
CA ASP A 76 -29.46 -12.74 5.42
C ASP A 76 -28.81 -11.61 6.22
N PHE A 77 -29.31 -11.41 7.44
CA PHE A 77 -28.87 -10.31 8.30
C PHE A 77 -27.49 -10.52 8.91
N ASN A 78 -27.02 -11.77 9.03
CA ASN A 78 -25.67 -12.06 9.52
C ASN A 78 -24.65 -11.67 8.45
N ALA A 79 -24.81 -12.15 7.21
CA ALA A 79 -23.94 -11.76 6.10
C ALA A 79 -24.01 -10.24 5.81
N TYR A 80 -25.19 -9.62 5.96
CA TYR A 80 -25.31 -8.16 5.87
C TYR A 80 -24.42 -7.42 6.88
N ARG A 81 -24.45 -7.83 8.16
CA ARG A 81 -23.64 -7.23 9.22
C ARG A 81 -22.15 -7.41 8.97
N GLU A 82 -21.74 -8.62 8.60
CA GLU A 82 -20.35 -8.93 8.27
C GLU A 82 -19.83 -8.08 7.11
N HIS A 83 -20.58 -8.01 6.01
CA HIS A 83 -20.19 -7.22 4.85
C HIS A 83 -20.20 -5.71 5.12
N ARG A 84 -21.09 -5.22 6.00
CA ARG A 84 -21.06 -3.81 6.47
C ARG A 84 -19.82 -3.53 7.30
N ALA A 85 -19.44 -4.42 8.21
CA ALA A 85 -18.22 -4.28 9.01
C ALA A 85 -16.98 -4.31 8.11
N ALA A 86 -16.92 -5.24 7.14
CA ALA A 86 -15.84 -5.31 6.17
C ALA A 86 -15.74 -4.03 5.32
N ALA A 87 -16.87 -3.47 4.89
CA ALA A 87 -16.89 -2.20 4.16
C ALA A 87 -16.32 -1.04 5.00
N ALA A 88 -16.72 -0.93 6.27
CA ALA A 88 -16.21 0.11 7.18
C ALA A 88 -14.71 -0.03 7.42
N HIS A 89 -14.23 -1.24 7.71
CA HIS A 89 -12.81 -1.52 7.88
C HIS A 89 -11.98 -1.16 6.64
N HIS A 90 -12.48 -1.46 5.43
CA HIS A 90 -11.80 -1.06 4.20
C HIS A 90 -11.83 0.45 3.96
N GLN A 91 -12.91 1.15 4.35
CA GLN A 91 -12.95 2.63 4.31
C GLN A 91 -11.90 3.24 5.22
N GLU A 92 -11.77 2.74 6.45
CA GLU A 92 -10.76 3.18 7.41
C GLU A 92 -9.34 2.98 6.86
N LYS A 93 -9.03 1.78 6.33
CA LYS A 93 -7.73 1.52 5.69
C LYS A 93 -7.48 2.44 4.50
N SER A 94 -8.49 2.68 3.66
CA SER A 94 -8.37 3.61 2.53
C SER A 94 -8.03 5.02 2.99
N ALA A 95 -8.70 5.52 4.03
CA ALA A 95 -8.43 6.82 4.63
C ALA A 95 -7.02 6.90 5.23
N ARG A 96 -6.60 5.88 5.98
CA ARG A 96 -5.26 5.79 6.57
C ARG A 96 -4.18 5.84 5.50
N TYR A 97 -4.27 5.01 4.45
CA TYR A 97 -3.27 5.01 3.38
C TYR A 97 -3.27 6.32 2.58
N LYS A 98 -4.42 6.98 2.41
CA LYS A 98 -4.47 8.31 1.80
C LYS A 98 -3.73 9.34 2.66
N SER A 99 -3.89 9.28 3.98
CA SER A 99 -3.17 10.15 4.91
C SER A 99 -1.65 9.94 4.83
N VAL A 100 -1.20 8.69 4.88
CA VAL A 100 0.23 8.34 4.77
C VAL A 100 0.80 8.74 3.41
N ALA A 101 0.02 8.58 2.33
CA ALA A 101 0.44 9.05 1.02
C ALA A 101 0.67 10.57 1.02
N ASN A 102 -0.23 11.34 1.62
CA ASN A 102 -0.09 12.79 1.70
C ASN A 102 1.12 13.21 2.56
N GLU A 103 1.40 12.50 3.66
CA GLU A 103 2.59 12.72 4.46
C GLU A 103 3.87 12.56 3.64
N HIS A 104 3.96 11.50 2.83
CA HIS A 104 5.09 11.32 1.92
C HIS A 104 5.14 12.38 0.82
N LEU A 105 4.00 12.88 0.33
CA LEU A 105 4.00 13.99 -0.63
C LEU A 105 4.57 15.27 -0.01
N ASP A 106 4.21 15.55 1.25
CA ASP A 106 4.72 16.71 1.97
C ASP A 106 6.22 16.55 2.29
N GLN A 107 6.67 15.35 2.67
CA GLN A 107 8.10 15.03 2.82
C GLN A 107 8.87 15.23 1.50
N ALA A 108 8.34 14.77 0.36
CA ALA A 108 8.97 14.98 -0.95
C ALA A 108 9.17 16.48 -1.25
N ARG A 109 8.15 17.30 -1.00
CA ARG A 109 8.22 18.76 -1.17
C ARG A 109 9.24 19.43 -0.24
N GLN A 110 9.38 18.93 0.99
CA GLN A 110 10.42 19.43 1.91
C GLN A 110 11.82 19.15 1.37
N HIS A 111 12.05 17.97 0.78
CA HIS A 111 13.34 17.64 0.19
C HIS A 111 13.63 18.45 -1.08
N GLU A 112 12.62 18.82 -1.87
CA GLU A 112 12.78 19.73 -3.01
C GLU A 112 13.11 21.17 -2.59
N TRP A 113 12.56 21.65 -1.46
CA TRP A 113 12.72 23.02 -1.00
C TRP A 113 14.07 23.31 -0.31
N HIS A 114 14.83 22.27 0.05
CA HIS A 114 16.20 22.37 0.54
C HIS A 114 17.23 21.86 -0.50
N PRO A 115 17.43 22.57 -1.64
CA PRO A 115 18.26 22.10 -2.72
C PRO A 115 19.71 22.53 -2.49
N ARG A 116 20.35 22.07 -1.40
CA ARG A 116 21.81 21.97 -1.42
C ARG A 116 22.10 20.61 -2.06
N PRO A 117 22.40 20.58 -3.37
CA PRO A 117 22.41 19.32 -4.15
C PRO A 117 23.46 18.32 -3.64
N ASP A 118 24.41 18.81 -2.86
CA ASP A 118 25.64 18.14 -2.44
C ASP A 118 25.71 17.93 -0.91
N GLU A 119 24.70 18.36 -0.14
CA GLU A 119 24.61 18.00 1.28
C GLU A 119 24.14 16.55 1.44
N HIS A 120 25.05 15.68 1.88
CA HIS A 120 24.71 14.34 2.36
C HIS A 120 23.72 14.46 3.53
N TRP A 121 22.45 14.20 3.24
CA TRP A 121 21.39 14.14 4.24
C TRP A 121 21.38 12.75 4.87
N SER A 122 21.69 12.67 6.15
CA SER A 122 21.59 11.42 6.93
C SER A 122 20.39 11.51 7.87
N PRO A 123 19.41 10.59 7.78
CA PRO A 123 18.25 10.56 8.68
C PRO A 123 18.65 10.33 10.15
N ILE A 124 19.90 9.93 10.42
CA ILE A 124 20.42 9.62 11.77
C ILE A 124 20.46 10.86 12.68
N ARG A 125 20.50 12.09 12.16
CA ARG A 125 20.61 13.30 12.99
C ARG A 125 19.28 13.87 13.50
N GLN A 126 18.12 13.35 13.06
CA GLN A 126 16.83 13.92 13.46
C GLN A 126 16.20 13.21 14.68
N HIS A 127 16.86 12.23 15.30
CA HIS A 127 16.38 11.49 16.48
C HIS A 127 17.38 11.47 17.63
N ARG A 128 17.90 12.63 18.04
CA ARG A 128 18.35 12.82 19.42
C ARG A 128 17.90 14.20 19.90
N ARG A 129 16.69 14.26 20.48
CA ARG A 129 16.55 15.07 21.69
C ARG A 129 17.34 14.31 22.75
N SER A 130 18.41 14.89 23.29
CA SER A 130 19.04 14.30 24.47
C SER A 130 18.03 14.35 25.61
N ILE A 131 18.13 13.41 26.55
CA ILE A 131 17.30 13.37 27.76
C ILE A 131 17.40 14.69 28.56
N ASP A 132 18.47 15.48 28.33
CA ASP A 132 18.70 16.79 28.93
C ASP A 132 17.78 17.91 28.38
N GLU A 133 16.98 17.66 27.34
CA GLU A 133 16.00 18.61 26.77
C GLU A 133 14.56 18.41 27.31
N LEU A 134 14.41 17.55 28.32
CA LEU A 134 13.15 17.31 29.04
C LEU A 134 13.29 17.78 30.50
N ASP A 135 13.54 19.07 30.70
CA ASP A 135 13.30 19.77 31.98
C ASP A 135 12.21 20.84 31.79
#